data_AF-A0A9E3LME8-F1
#
_entry.id   AF-A0A9E3LME8-F1
#
_cell.length_a   1.000
_cell.length_b   1.000
_cell.length_c   1.000
_cell.angle_alpha   90.00
_cell.angle_beta   90.00
_cell.angle_gamma   90.00
#
_symmetry.space_group_name_H-M   'P 1'
#
loop_
_entity.id
_entity.type
_entity.pdbx_description
1 polymer ?
#
loop_
_entity_poly.entity_id
_entity_poly.type
_entity_poly.pdbx_seq_one_letter_code
_entity_poly.pdbx_strand_id
1 'polypeptide(L)'
;MSRALAAAEGLATAWTAFYTRDLPAEVRERRRREIASDVWEHEHAALAAGEHAVAVAVDILLRVVRGMAADVLWGWSTLRGRGAGSPLTGRVVIMVNRLVIAAGVAVTAFLGVYFLANGFSIGFGAGGDQGELYPLYGIIEMVAGLLLLAGVGIGPRRPRLAVAAIAVGAVAISVTHVWLLVLNIPATIAVIGAAVWRMRSASRQEGPPATAAATS
;
A
#
# COMPACT_ATOMS: atom_id res chain seq x y z
N MET A 1 21.25 4.26 -15.07
CA MET A 1 20.27 4.15 -13.99
C MET A 1 18.87 4.03 -14.59
N SER A 2 18.09 3.02 -14.20
CA SER A 2 16.73 2.86 -14.74
C SER A 2 15.80 3.95 -14.18
N ARG A 3 14.84 4.44 -14.98
CA ARG A 3 13.87 5.47 -14.51
C ARG A 3 13.04 4.98 -13.33
N ALA A 4 12.75 3.68 -13.27
CA ALA A 4 11.99 3.07 -12.18
C ALA A 4 12.76 3.10 -10.85
N LEU A 5 14.06 2.79 -10.87
CA LEU A 5 14.92 2.84 -9.68
C LEU A 5 15.05 4.28 -9.17
N ALA A 6 15.30 5.23 -10.07
CA ALA A 6 15.37 6.65 -9.71
C ALA A 6 14.08 7.16 -9.06
N ALA A 7 12.91 6.72 -9.56
CA ALA A 7 11.63 7.06 -8.96
C ALA A 7 11.45 6.43 -7.56
N ALA A 8 11.86 5.18 -7.39
CA ALA A 8 11.77 4.47 -6.10
C ALA A 8 12.69 5.10 -5.04
N GLU A 9 13.94 5.39 -5.40
CA GLU A 9 14.91 6.10 -4.55
C GLU A 9 14.42 7.50 -4.20
N GLY A 10 13.91 8.25 -5.19
CA GLY A 10 13.33 9.57 -4.99
C GLY A 10 12.16 9.54 -4.02
N LEU A 11 11.27 8.54 -4.10
CA LEU A 11 10.17 8.38 -3.17
C LEU A 11 10.64 8.02 -1.75
N ALA A 12 11.60 7.10 -1.62
CA ALA A 12 12.17 6.72 -0.33
C ALA A 12 12.83 7.93 0.35
N THR A 13 13.57 8.72 -0.42
CA THR A 13 14.21 9.97 0.05
C THR A 13 13.18 11.01 0.44
N ALA A 14 12.17 11.25 -0.40
CA ALA A 14 11.09 12.21 -0.12
C ALA A 14 10.29 11.82 1.13
N TRP A 15 9.93 10.55 1.27
CA TRP A 15 9.27 10.01 2.47
C TRP A 15 10.14 10.23 3.71
N THR A 16 11.42 9.88 3.63
CA THR A 16 12.35 10.07 4.75
C THR A 16 12.51 11.52 5.12
N ALA A 17 12.61 12.41 4.14
CA ALA A 17 12.67 13.84 4.38
C ALA A 17 11.42 14.36 5.09
N PHE A 18 10.25 13.85 4.71
CA PHE A 18 8.96 14.19 5.30
C PHE A 18 8.85 13.75 6.76
N TYR A 19 9.01 12.46 7.06
CA TYR A 19 8.75 11.96 8.43
C TYR A 19 9.83 12.40 9.44
N THR A 20 11.02 12.77 8.97
CA THR A 20 12.12 13.25 9.83
C THR A 20 12.13 14.77 10.05
N ARG A 21 11.24 15.53 9.40
CA ARG A 21 11.29 17.02 9.38
C ARG A 21 11.32 17.64 10.78
N ASP A 22 10.58 17.07 11.72
CA ASP A 22 10.39 17.60 13.07
C ASP A 22 11.47 17.10 14.05
N LEU A 23 12.42 16.25 13.61
CA LEU A 23 13.50 15.70 14.45
C LEU A 23 14.69 16.66 14.59
N PRO A 24 15.52 16.49 15.65
CA PRO A 24 16.81 17.19 15.76
C PRO A 24 17.67 16.98 14.51
N ALA A 25 18.39 18.03 14.09
CA ALA A 25 19.10 18.05 12.81
C ALA A 25 20.07 16.86 12.64
N GLU A 26 20.82 16.54 13.70
CA GLU A 26 21.78 15.43 13.72
C GLU A 26 21.10 14.07 13.52
N VAL A 27 19.96 13.85 14.21
CA VAL A 27 19.19 12.59 14.12
C VAL A 27 18.56 12.45 12.73
N ARG A 28 17.97 13.53 12.22
CA ARG A 28 17.39 13.60 10.88
C ARG A 28 18.43 13.26 9.83
N GLU A 29 19.59 13.91 9.88
CA GLU A 29 20.64 13.73 8.87
C GLU A 29 21.26 12.34 8.95
N ARG A 30 21.47 11.81 10.16
CA ARG A 30 21.90 10.42 10.34
C ARG A 30 20.90 9.45 9.71
N ARG A 31 19.60 9.62 9.97
CA ARG A 31 18.56 8.72 9.45
C ARG A 31 18.42 8.81 7.93
N ARG A 32 18.54 10.00 7.34
CA ARG A 32 18.53 10.18 5.88
C ARG A 32 19.70 9.46 5.22
N ARG A 33 20.91 9.57 5.79
CA ARG A 33 22.08 8.85 5.31
C ARG A 33 21.95 7.34 5.46
N GLU A 34 21.39 6.87 6.57
CA GLU A 34 21.11 5.44 6.78
C GLU A 34 20.15 4.90 5.70
N ILE A 35 19.01 5.56 5.47
CA ILE A 35 18.06 5.12 4.43
C ILE A 35 18.67 5.20 3.02
N ALA A 36 19.46 6.23 2.73
CA ALA A 36 20.16 6.33 1.44
C ALA A 36 21.16 5.19 1.25
N SER A 37 21.92 4.83 2.31
CA SER A 37 22.83 3.67 2.29
C SER A 37 22.06 2.37 2.08
N ASP A 38 20.99 2.14 2.86
CA ASP A 38 20.14 0.94 2.75
C ASP A 38 19.56 0.76 1.33
N VAL A 39 19.07 1.84 0.72
CA VAL A 39 18.52 1.80 -0.65
C VAL A 39 19.62 1.49 -1.66
N TRP A 40 20.78 2.15 -1.54
CA TRP A 40 21.93 1.92 -2.42
C TRP A 40 22.46 0.49 -2.31
N GLU A 41 22.60 -0.04 -1.09
CA GLU A 41 23.03 -1.41 -0.81
C GLU A 41 22.05 -2.44 -1.36
N HIS A 42 20.74 -2.23 -1.15
CA HIS A 42 19.70 -3.13 -1.69
C HIS A 42 19.69 -3.12 -3.21
N GLU A 43 19.78 -1.94 -3.84
CA GLU A 43 19.88 -1.83 -5.29
C GLU A 43 21.12 -2.55 -5.84
N HIS A 44 22.30 -2.27 -5.29
CA HIS A 44 23.55 -2.86 -5.77
C HIS A 44 23.59 -4.37 -5.57
N ALA A 45 23.14 -4.87 -4.42
CA ALA A 45 23.08 -6.30 -4.14
C ALA A 45 22.12 -7.03 -5.09
N ALA A 46 20.92 -6.49 -5.32
CA ALA A 46 19.93 -7.12 -6.19
C ALA A 46 20.35 -7.10 -7.67
N LEU A 47 20.94 -5.99 -8.14
CA LEU A 47 21.46 -5.90 -9.51
C LEU A 47 22.67 -6.83 -9.71
N ALA A 48 23.56 -6.94 -8.72
CA ALA A 48 24.69 -7.88 -8.77
C ALA A 48 24.22 -9.35 -8.80
N ALA A 49 23.07 -9.65 -8.20
CA ALA A 49 22.41 -10.95 -8.28
C ALA A 49 21.65 -11.20 -9.60
N GLY A 50 21.64 -10.23 -10.52
CA GLY A 50 20.98 -10.33 -11.82
C GLY A 50 19.48 -10.04 -11.81
N GLU A 51 18.94 -9.43 -10.74
CA GLU A 51 17.53 -9.08 -10.69
C GLU A 51 17.16 -7.94 -11.66
N HIS A 52 15.92 -7.97 -12.16
CA HIS A 52 15.43 -6.92 -13.04
C HIS A 52 15.19 -5.61 -12.29
N ALA A 53 15.70 -4.50 -12.82
CA ALA A 53 15.60 -3.17 -12.21
C ALA A 53 14.17 -2.75 -11.80
N VAL A 54 13.15 -3.16 -12.56
CA VAL A 54 11.74 -2.88 -12.21
C VAL A 54 11.29 -3.66 -10.98
N ALA A 55 11.70 -4.93 -10.86
CA ALA A 55 11.38 -5.76 -9.69
C ALA A 55 12.03 -5.18 -8.42
N VAL A 56 13.30 -4.76 -8.52
CA VAL A 56 14.03 -4.10 -7.44
C VAL A 56 13.35 -2.78 -7.02
N ALA A 57 12.96 -1.95 -8.00
CA ALA A 57 12.24 -0.70 -7.72
C ALA A 57 10.91 -0.95 -6.99
N VAL A 58 10.14 -1.95 -7.42
CA VAL A 58 8.89 -2.35 -6.76
C VAL A 58 9.16 -2.83 -5.34
N ASP A 59 10.21 -3.61 -5.10
CA ASP A 59 10.54 -4.10 -3.77
C ASP A 59 10.94 -2.96 -2.80
N ILE A 60 11.73 -1.98 -3.27
CA ILE A 60 12.04 -0.75 -2.53
C ILE A 60 10.75 -0.01 -2.16
N LEU A 61 9.85 0.23 -3.13
CA LEU A 61 8.58 0.91 -2.90
C LEU A 61 7.71 0.18 -1.87
N LEU A 62 7.62 -1.15 -1.98
CA LEU A 62 6.89 -1.98 -1.02
C LEU A 62 7.49 -1.90 0.38
N ARG A 63 8.83 -1.83 0.50
CA ARG A 63 9.52 -1.67 1.78
C ARG A 63 9.22 -0.31 2.40
N VAL A 64 9.25 0.76 1.61
CA VAL A 64 8.86 2.11 2.07
C VAL A 64 7.43 2.09 2.61
N VAL A 65 6.46 1.61 1.81
CA VAL A 65 5.04 1.59 2.22
C VAL A 65 4.81 0.77 3.48
N ARG A 66 5.44 -0.40 3.61
CA ARG A 66 5.33 -1.25 4.81
C ARG A 66 6.02 -0.62 6.04
N GLY A 67 7.08 0.15 5.81
CA GLY A 67 7.86 0.82 6.85
C GLY A 67 7.25 2.11 7.39
N MET A 68 6.38 2.79 6.63
CA MET A 68 5.89 4.13 6.96
C MET A 68 5.36 4.27 8.40
N ALA A 69 4.54 3.32 8.86
CA ALA A 69 4.00 3.37 10.21
C ALA A 69 5.08 3.21 11.29
N ALA A 70 6.07 2.35 11.04
CA ALA A 70 7.20 2.15 11.95
C ALA A 70 8.13 3.38 11.97
N ASP A 71 8.36 4.01 10.81
CA ASP A 71 9.18 5.22 10.67
C ASP A 71 8.58 6.41 11.45
N VAL A 72 7.29 6.67 11.26
CA VAL A 72 6.58 7.74 11.96
C VAL A 72 6.62 7.50 13.47
N LEU A 73 6.42 6.25 13.89
CA LEU A 73 6.46 5.93 15.30
C LEU A 73 7.86 6.07 15.89
N TRP A 74 8.89 5.62 15.18
CA TRP A 74 10.27 5.79 15.59
C TRP A 74 10.58 7.27 15.79
N GLY A 75 10.20 8.12 14.84
CA GLY A 75 10.37 9.57 14.95
C GLY A 75 9.67 10.13 16.19
N TRP A 76 8.43 9.71 16.45
CA TRP A 76 7.68 10.14 17.62
C TRP A 76 8.27 9.67 18.95
N SER A 77 8.77 8.43 19.02
CA SER A 77 9.46 7.92 20.21
C SER A 77 10.76 8.68 20.49
N THR A 78 11.49 9.03 19.43
CA THR A 78 12.74 9.79 19.50
C THR A 78 12.50 11.21 20.00
N LEU A 79 11.44 11.89 19.54
CA LEU A 79 11.05 13.22 20.04
C LEU A 79 10.68 13.22 21.52
N ARG A 80 10.12 12.11 22.02
CA ARG A 80 9.68 11.99 23.41
C ARG A 80 10.78 11.49 24.34
N GLY A 81 12.01 11.29 23.84
CA GLY A 81 13.12 10.73 24.62
C GLY A 81 12.83 9.32 25.14
N ARG A 82 11.86 8.60 24.56
CA ARG A 82 11.50 7.25 24.99
C ARG A 82 12.23 6.25 24.11
N GLY A 83 13.12 5.46 24.71
CA GLY A 83 13.82 4.39 24.03
C GLY A 83 12.86 3.45 23.29
N ALA A 84 13.30 2.93 22.14
CA ALA A 84 12.60 1.92 21.34
C ALA A 84 12.44 0.63 22.17
N GLY A 85 11.36 0.55 22.94
CA GLY A 85 11.12 -0.54 23.89
C GLY A 85 9.93 -0.32 24.82
N SER A 86 9.33 0.88 24.85
CA SER A 86 8.16 1.11 25.71
C SER A 86 6.91 0.37 25.19
N PRO A 87 6.10 -0.25 26.05
CA PRO A 87 4.85 -0.92 25.66
C PRO A 87 3.82 0.04 25.02
N LEU A 88 3.95 1.35 25.26
CA LEU A 88 3.16 2.40 24.59
C LEU A 88 3.49 2.51 23.10
N THR A 89 4.75 2.25 22.72
CA THR A 89 5.22 2.23 21.33
C THR A 89 4.46 1.17 20.53
N GLY A 90 4.37 -0.06 21.06
CA GLY A 90 3.61 -1.14 20.40
C GLY A 90 2.13 -0.84 20.20
N ARG A 91 1.46 -0.22 21.20
CA ARG A 91 0.04 0.19 21.07
C ARG A 91 -0.15 1.25 19.99
N VAL A 92 0.78 2.19 19.87
CA VAL A 92 0.71 3.25 18.85
C VAL A 92 1.00 2.68 17.46
N VAL A 93 1.93 1.71 17.29
CA VAL A 93 2.08 0.98 16.01
C VAL A 93 0.73 0.39 15.58
N ILE A 94 0.09 -0.35 16.50
CA ILE A 94 -1.17 -1.05 16.19
C ILE A 94 -2.25 -0.03 15.84
N MET A 95 -2.33 1.09 16.55
CA MET A 95 -3.29 2.15 16.29
C MET A 95 -3.05 2.83 14.93
N VAL A 96 -1.80 3.23 14.64
CA VAL A 96 -1.44 3.86 13.36
C VAL A 96 -1.67 2.89 12.20
N ASN A 97 -1.26 1.63 12.34
CA ASN A 97 -1.51 0.61 11.32
C ASN A 97 -3.01 0.41 11.09
N ARG A 98 -3.83 0.35 12.16
CA ARG A 98 -5.30 0.30 12.03
C ARG A 98 -5.85 1.52 11.32
N LEU A 99 -5.34 2.71 11.61
CA LEU A 99 -5.77 3.95 10.98
C LEU A 99 -5.38 4.00 9.49
N VAL A 100 -4.16 3.57 9.14
CA VAL A 100 -3.70 3.46 7.75
C VAL A 100 -4.55 2.45 6.98
N ILE A 101 -4.82 1.28 7.57
CA ILE A 101 -5.70 0.27 6.96
C ILE A 101 -7.12 0.83 6.79
N ALA A 102 -7.67 1.48 7.82
CA ALA A 102 -9.00 2.07 7.77
C ALA A 102 -9.09 3.18 6.72
N ALA A 103 -8.08 4.05 6.64
CA ALA A 103 -7.98 5.10 5.63
C ALA A 103 -7.86 4.49 4.22
N GLY A 104 -7.03 3.47 4.03
CA GLY A 104 -6.92 2.75 2.76
C GLY A 104 -8.26 2.13 2.33
N VAL A 105 -8.95 1.46 3.25
CA VAL A 105 -10.30 0.91 3.01
C VAL A 105 -11.30 2.01 2.67
N ALA A 106 -11.30 3.13 3.39
CA ALA A 106 -12.20 4.25 3.14
C ALA A 106 -11.94 4.89 1.77
N VAL A 107 -10.67 5.09 1.40
CA VAL A 107 -10.28 5.61 0.06
C VAL A 107 -10.71 4.64 -1.03
N THR A 108 -10.47 3.33 -0.88
CA THR A 108 -10.91 2.33 -1.86
C THR A 108 -12.43 2.30 -2.00
N ALA A 109 -13.17 2.39 -0.89
CA ALA A 109 -14.63 2.44 -0.92
C ALA A 109 -15.14 3.72 -1.58
N PHE A 110 -14.57 4.87 -1.25
CA PHE A 110 -14.89 6.16 -1.87
C PHE A 110 -14.66 6.13 -3.37
N LEU A 111 -13.50 5.64 -3.83
CA LEU A 111 -13.21 5.47 -5.25
C LEU A 111 -14.21 4.52 -5.91
N GLY A 112 -14.55 3.40 -5.24
CA GLY A 112 -15.55 2.46 -5.72
C GLY A 112 -16.92 3.11 -5.96
N VAL A 113 -17.40 3.92 -5.00
CA VAL A 113 -18.66 4.67 -5.14
C VAL A 113 -18.57 5.72 -6.25
N TYR A 114 -17.47 6.49 -6.28
CA TYR A 114 -17.26 7.53 -7.29
C TYR A 114 -17.30 6.96 -8.71
N PHE A 115 -16.53 5.88 -8.99
CA PHE A 115 -16.49 5.26 -10.31
C PHE A 115 -17.80 4.57 -10.69
N LEU A 116 -18.51 4.01 -9.71
CA LEU A 116 -19.83 3.47 -9.95
C LEU A 116 -20.83 4.56 -10.38
N ALA A 117 -20.83 5.70 -9.68
CA ALA A 117 -21.70 6.83 -9.99
C ALA A 117 -21.32 7.50 -11.32
N ASN A 118 -20.02 7.71 -11.55
CA ASN A 118 -19.51 8.30 -12.79
C ASN A 118 -19.82 7.41 -13.99
N GLY A 119 -19.54 6.11 -13.90
CA GLY A 119 -19.84 5.15 -14.96
C GLY A 119 -21.33 5.06 -15.26
N PHE A 120 -22.20 5.16 -14.24
CA PHE A 120 -23.64 5.24 -14.43
C PHE A 120 -24.04 6.53 -15.17
N SER A 121 -23.49 7.69 -14.75
CA SER A 121 -23.75 8.98 -15.39
C SER A 121 -23.30 9.00 -16.85
N ILE A 122 -22.15 8.40 -17.17
CA ILE A 122 -21.64 8.34 -18.55
C ILE A 122 -22.44 7.33 -19.38
N GLY A 123 -22.70 6.14 -18.83
CA GLY A 123 -23.35 5.05 -19.54
C GLY A 123 -24.85 5.28 -19.80
N PHE A 124 -25.52 6.03 -18.92
CA PHE A 124 -26.99 6.17 -18.94
C PHE A 124 -27.48 7.63 -18.85
N GLY A 125 -26.64 8.58 -18.48
CA GLY A 125 -27.01 9.99 -18.29
C GLY A 125 -26.74 10.90 -19.49
N ALA A 126 -25.90 10.48 -20.44
CA ALA A 126 -25.58 11.27 -21.63
C ALA A 126 -26.63 11.08 -22.73
N GLY A 127 -27.77 11.77 -22.61
CA GLY A 127 -28.73 11.96 -23.71
C GLY A 127 -28.22 13.01 -24.69
N GLY A 128 -27.20 12.70 -25.47
CA GLY A 128 -26.61 13.61 -26.45
C GLY A 128 -25.61 12.90 -27.34
N ASP A 129 -25.24 13.55 -28.45
CA ASP A 129 -24.43 13.16 -29.61
C ASP A 129 -23.00 12.62 -29.31
N GLN A 130 -22.82 11.95 -28.17
CA GLN A 130 -21.57 11.37 -27.73
C GLN A 130 -21.37 10.02 -28.43
N GLY A 131 -20.18 9.83 -29.00
CA GLY A 131 -19.88 8.69 -29.87
C GLY A 131 -20.13 7.32 -29.23
N GLU A 132 -20.23 6.30 -30.08
CA GLU A 132 -20.63 4.92 -29.73
C GLU A 132 -19.82 4.24 -28.61
N LEU A 133 -18.63 4.76 -28.27
CA LEU A 133 -17.74 4.19 -27.26
C LEU A 133 -18.04 4.64 -25.82
N TYR A 134 -18.82 5.71 -25.62
CA TYR A 134 -19.12 6.24 -24.28
C TYR A 134 -19.90 5.26 -23.38
N PRO A 135 -20.90 4.52 -23.87
CA PRO A 135 -21.60 3.52 -23.06
C PRO A 135 -20.67 2.40 -22.57
N LEU A 136 -19.78 1.91 -23.44
CA LEU A 136 -18.79 0.89 -23.08
C LEU A 136 -17.85 1.39 -21.99
N TYR A 137 -17.38 2.63 -22.11
CA TYR A 137 -16.55 3.28 -21.11
C TYR A 137 -17.26 3.39 -19.75
N GLY A 138 -18.53 3.82 -19.74
CA GLY A 138 -19.34 3.86 -18.52
C GLY A 138 -19.50 2.50 -17.85
N ILE A 139 -19.73 1.44 -18.64
CA ILE A 139 -19.82 0.06 -18.12
C ILE A 139 -18.50 -0.38 -17.48
N ILE A 140 -17.36 -0.09 -18.11
CA ILE A 140 -16.03 -0.45 -17.58
C ILE A 140 -15.82 0.21 -16.20
N GLU A 141 -16.16 1.50 -16.06
CA GLU A 141 -16.05 2.20 -14.79
C GLU A 141 -16.99 1.64 -13.72
N MET A 142 -18.23 1.31 -14.09
CA MET A 142 -19.18 0.70 -13.16
C MET A 142 -18.68 -0.65 -12.64
N VAL A 143 -18.20 -1.51 -13.54
CA VAL A 143 -17.64 -2.83 -13.17
C VAL A 143 -16.42 -2.65 -12.27
N ALA A 144 -15.53 -1.71 -12.60
CA ALA A 144 -14.36 -1.43 -11.79
C ALA A 144 -14.73 -0.93 -10.38
N GLY A 145 -15.69 0.00 -10.28
CA GLY A 145 -16.21 0.50 -9.02
C GLY A 145 -16.84 -0.59 -8.16
N LEU A 146 -17.66 -1.46 -8.77
CA LEU A 146 -18.25 -2.62 -8.10
C LEU A 146 -17.21 -3.60 -7.59
N LEU A 147 -16.13 -3.85 -8.35
CA LEU A 147 -15.04 -4.72 -7.92
C LEU A 147 -14.29 -4.18 -6.70
N LEU A 148 -14.04 -2.86 -6.64
CA LEU A 148 -13.46 -2.22 -5.45
C LEU A 148 -14.37 -2.41 -4.23
N LEU A 149 -15.67 -2.14 -4.37
CA LEU A 149 -16.65 -2.28 -3.29
C LEU A 149 -16.82 -3.73 -2.84
N ALA A 150 -16.92 -4.66 -3.78
CA ALA A 150 -17.00 -6.10 -3.50
C ALA A 150 -15.76 -6.58 -2.74
N GLY A 151 -14.57 -6.10 -3.15
CA GLY A 151 -13.34 -6.42 -2.45
C GLY A 151 -13.31 -5.93 -1.00
N VAL A 152 -13.76 -4.69 -0.75
CA VAL A 152 -13.89 -4.16 0.62
C VAL A 152 -14.89 -4.98 1.44
N GLY A 153 -16.06 -5.31 0.87
CA GLY A 153 -17.12 -6.05 1.57
C GLY A 153 -16.80 -7.52 1.84
N ILE A 154 -16.07 -8.18 0.93
CA ILE A 154 -15.69 -9.59 1.04
C ILE A 154 -14.41 -9.78 1.86
N GLY A 155 -13.58 -8.73 1.99
CA GLY A 155 -12.28 -8.72 2.68
C GLY A 155 -12.25 -9.43 4.03
N PRO A 156 -13.22 -9.22 4.94
CA PRO A 156 -13.27 -9.90 6.23
C PRO A 156 -13.43 -11.42 6.14
N ARG A 157 -14.07 -11.95 5.07
CA ARG A 157 -14.41 -13.37 4.92
C ARG A 157 -13.48 -14.11 3.98
N ARG A 158 -13.06 -13.49 2.88
CA ARG A 158 -12.24 -14.13 1.83
C ARG A 158 -11.15 -13.17 1.33
N PRO A 159 -10.03 -13.02 2.05
CA PRO A 159 -9.02 -11.99 1.78
C PRO A 159 -8.36 -12.14 0.40
N ARG A 160 -8.18 -13.37 -0.11
CA ARG A 160 -7.61 -13.59 -1.45
C ARG A 160 -8.50 -13.07 -2.57
N LEU A 161 -9.81 -13.35 -2.49
CA LEU A 161 -10.78 -12.85 -3.46
C LEU A 161 -10.92 -11.33 -3.37
N ALA A 162 -10.87 -10.79 -2.15
CA ALA A 162 -10.90 -9.35 -1.94
C ALA A 162 -9.71 -8.64 -2.60
N VAL A 163 -8.50 -9.16 -2.41
CA VAL A 163 -7.29 -8.65 -3.07
C VAL A 163 -7.41 -8.72 -4.58
N ALA A 164 -7.86 -9.85 -5.13
CA ALA A 164 -8.04 -10.01 -6.56
C ALA A 164 -9.06 -9.00 -7.13
N ALA A 165 -10.21 -8.84 -6.46
CA ALA A 165 -11.24 -7.90 -6.89
C ALA A 165 -10.73 -6.45 -6.86
N ILE A 166 -10.04 -6.03 -5.78
CA ILE A 166 -9.49 -4.67 -5.67
C ILE A 166 -8.42 -4.43 -6.72
N ALA A 167 -7.53 -5.40 -6.96
CA ALA A 167 -6.48 -5.28 -7.97
C ALA A 167 -7.08 -5.14 -9.38
N VAL A 168 -8.05 -5.97 -9.75
CA VAL A 168 -8.69 -5.91 -11.07
C VAL A 168 -9.45 -4.58 -11.26
N GLY A 169 -10.21 -4.15 -10.24
CA GLY A 169 -10.92 -2.87 -10.28
C GLY A 169 -9.96 -1.68 -10.40
N ALA A 170 -8.88 -1.67 -9.63
CA ALA A 170 -7.87 -0.61 -9.68
C ALA A 170 -7.14 -0.54 -11.03
N VAL A 171 -6.82 -1.70 -11.62
CA VAL A 171 -6.23 -1.77 -12.97
C VAL A 171 -7.18 -1.21 -14.02
N ALA A 172 -8.45 -1.62 -14.00
CA ALA A 172 -9.45 -1.11 -14.95
C ALA A 172 -9.60 0.41 -14.88
N ILE A 173 -9.68 0.98 -13.66
CA ILE A 173 -9.69 2.44 -13.45
C ILE A 173 -8.41 3.10 -13.97
N SER A 174 -7.26 2.48 -13.73
CA SER A 174 -5.97 3.04 -14.12
C SER A 174 -5.77 3.08 -15.63
N VAL A 175 -6.35 2.13 -16.35
CA VAL A 175 -6.35 2.10 -17.82
C VAL A 175 -7.21 3.23 -18.38
N THR A 176 -8.37 3.51 -17.75
CA THR A 176 -9.26 4.59 -18.20
C THR A 176 -8.76 5.97 -17.77
N HIS A 177 -8.08 6.08 -16.63
CA HIS A 177 -7.58 7.34 -16.06
C HIS A 177 -6.10 7.23 -15.70
N VAL A 178 -5.24 7.35 -16.71
CA VAL A 178 -3.79 7.23 -16.55
C VAL A 178 -3.23 8.16 -15.47
N TRP A 179 -3.82 9.35 -15.29
CA TRP A 179 -3.40 10.31 -14.26
C TRP A 179 -3.67 9.83 -12.82
N LEU A 180 -4.62 8.92 -12.61
CA LEU A 180 -4.90 8.34 -11.30
C LEU A 180 -3.91 7.25 -10.88
N LEU A 181 -3.01 6.79 -11.76
CA LEU A 181 -1.99 5.78 -11.42
C LEU A 181 -1.19 6.16 -10.15
N VAL A 182 -0.86 7.44 -10.00
CA VAL A 182 -0.09 7.95 -8.86
C VAL A 182 -0.84 7.78 -7.53
N LEU A 183 -2.18 7.85 -7.53
CA LEU A 183 -3.01 7.69 -6.34
C LEU A 183 -3.44 6.23 -6.12
N ASN A 184 -3.74 5.52 -7.22
CA ASN A 184 -4.34 4.19 -7.17
C ASN A 184 -3.30 3.11 -6.83
N ILE A 185 -2.06 3.25 -7.33
CA ILE A 185 -0.98 2.29 -7.04
C ILE A 185 -0.68 2.23 -5.53
N PRO A 186 -0.41 3.35 -4.81
CA PRO A 186 -0.17 3.30 -3.37
C PRO A 186 -1.36 2.76 -2.57
N ALA A 187 -2.59 3.16 -2.92
CA ALA A 187 -3.79 2.67 -2.24
C ALA A 187 -3.97 1.15 -2.43
N THR A 188 -3.78 0.65 -3.65
CA THR A 188 -3.85 -0.78 -3.97
C THR A 188 -2.76 -1.55 -3.22
N ILE A 189 -1.52 -1.05 -3.22
CA ILE A 189 -0.42 -1.65 -2.47
C ILE A 189 -0.73 -1.73 -0.97
N ALA A 190 -1.26 -0.66 -0.37
CA ALA A 190 -1.60 -0.62 1.04
C ALA A 190 -2.66 -1.68 1.40
N VAL A 191 -3.70 -1.81 0.58
CA VAL A 191 -4.76 -2.79 0.79
C VAL A 191 -4.26 -4.23 0.60
N ILE A 192 -3.47 -4.49 -0.44
CA ILE A 192 -2.83 -5.81 -0.67
C ILE A 192 -1.92 -6.15 0.51
N GLY A 193 -1.09 -5.20 0.95
CA GLY A 193 -0.19 -5.36 2.09
C GLY A 193 -0.94 -5.72 3.37
N ALA A 194 -2.05 -5.03 3.64
CA ALA A 194 -2.91 -5.31 4.80
C ALA A 194 -3.52 -6.71 4.76
N ALA A 195 -4.01 -7.14 3.58
CA ALA A 195 -4.57 -8.46 3.40
C ALA A 195 -3.53 -9.58 3.59
N VAL A 196 -2.33 -9.42 3.01
CA VAL A 196 -1.21 -10.36 3.18
C VAL A 196 -0.75 -10.44 4.63
N TRP A 197 -0.61 -9.29 5.30
CA TRP A 197 -0.25 -9.25 6.71
C TRP A 197 -1.26 -9.99 7.59
N ARG A 198 -2.56 -9.82 7.31
CA ARG A 198 -3.64 -10.50 8.03
C ARG A 198 -3.61 -12.03 7.82
N MET A 199 -3.34 -12.49 6.59
CA MET A 199 -3.16 -13.92 6.30
C MET A 199 -1.99 -14.53 7.08
N ARG A 200 -0.83 -13.85 7.09
CA ARG A 200 0.36 -14.30 7.83
C ARG A 200 0.16 -14.30 9.35
N SER A 201 -0.66 -13.38 9.85
CA SER A 201 -0.95 -13.30 11.28
C SER A 201 -1.86 -14.45 11.74
N ALA A 202 -2.84 -14.84 10.91
CA ALA A 202 -3.72 -15.98 11.19
C ALA A 202 -2.94 -17.31 11.21
N SER A 203 -2.04 -17.53 10.24
CA SER A 203 -1.23 -18.75 10.18
C SER A 203 -0.22 -18.90 11.32
N ARG A 204 0.15 -17.81 12.02
CA ARG A 204 1.03 -17.88 13.20
C ARG A 204 0.27 -18.23 14.48
N GLN A 205 -1.05 -18.00 14.52
CA GLN A 205 -1.89 -18.35 15.67
C GLN A 205 -2.33 -19.81 15.64
N GLU A 206 -2.41 -20.40 14.45
CA GLU A 206 -2.43 -21.86 14.24
C GLU A 206 -1.03 -22.43 14.52
N GLY A 207 -0.58 -22.35 15.78
CA GLY A 207 0.65 -23.01 16.22
C GLY A 207 0.61 -24.51 15.91
N PRO A 208 1.77 -25.19 15.84
CA PRO A 208 1.81 -26.62 15.56
C PRO A 208 0.86 -27.38 16.50
N PRO A 209 0.06 -28.32 15.97
CA PRO A 209 -0.90 -29.07 16.78
C PRO A 209 -0.17 -29.67 17.99
N ALA A 210 -0.78 -29.55 19.17
CA ALA A 210 -0.23 -29.97 20.47
C ALA A 210 -0.14 -31.50 20.63
N THR A 211 0.27 -32.21 19.58
CA THR A 211 0.15 -33.68 19.45
C THR A 211 1.46 -34.42 19.58
N ALA A 212 2.45 -33.90 20.33
CA ALA A 212 3.73 -34.62 20.51
C ALA A 212 4.34 -34.53 21.92
N ALA A 213 3.54 -34.33 22.97
CA ALA A 213 4.03 -34.28 24.36
C ALA A 213 3.41 -35.34 25.30
N ALA A 214 2.74 -36.36 24.77
CA ALA A 214 2.06 -37.39 25.58
C ALA A 214 2.40 -38.82 25.13
N THR A 215 3.69 -39.15 25.03
CA THR A 215 4.18 -40.53 25.07
C THR A 215 5.58 -40.54 25.68
N SER A 216 5.64 -40.41 27.00
CA SER A 216 6.79 -40.81 27.84
C SER A 216 6.27 -41.22 29.20
#